data_AF-A0A0K1PVV9-F1
#
_entry.id   AF-A0A0K1PVV9-F1
#
_cell.length_a   1.000
_cell.length_b   1.000
_cell.length_c   1.000
_cell.angle_alpha   90.00
_cell.angle_beta   90.00
_cell.angle_gamma   90.00
#
_symmetry.space_group_name_H-M   'P 1'
#
loop_
_entity.id
_entity.type
_entity.pdbx_description
1 polymer ?
#
loop_
_entity_poly.entity_id
_entity_poly.type
_entity_poly.pdbx_seq_one_letter_code
_entity_poly.pdbx_strand_id
1 'polypeptide(L)'
;MADAKQDVLEMLRELAELTMIEEGDPQSFRVRAYESAAHAIESQSADLAKMSAKELQKVEGIGKSTAEKIRELLDSGKVEKLEMLRQKHPASIVALLKIQGLGPKAVKKLRAELGVESLDDLRKVLADHKLRELKGFGAKSEEKLTQALARLDQQGSVGRTPISVALPLANRIIARILEVPGTIHASYCGSLRRFSETVGDVDVVVAAKDATAVMTAVISMPLVDRVLVRGDAKTSIVTRRGTQVDVRVVAEHQLGAAQLYFTGSKGHNIKLRQRALAKGWTLNEYALSELEGGKVIASETEEQIYAALGLPWIPPALREDGGEIEAAERGALPGRIGKVIGDFHVHTTVSGDGRSSLEDVVATAKARGYRVLALTDHAEGTVSGVGRDAMLAQRERIRAMQAELGDSLTLLHGVELNIGPNGELDYDLEFRKSFDFCLASVHDHFELDRAGQTKRIVTAMQDPTVRMIGHLSARMIGGRPPIELDLDAIFSAAEKTGTALEINGALPRLDMSVEALRQCRARKVTLVLTSDAHHHDELDRVDNAVRNAERAWIDPDRIANAGTPERLLAWTREKRASV
;
A
#
# COMPACT_ATOMS: atom_id res chain seq x y z
N MET A 1 16.88 12.58 -11.83
CA MET A 1 17.64 12.41 -10.57
C MET A 1 16.97 11.42 -9.61
N ALA A 2 15.65 11.52 -9.34
CA ALA A 2 14.93 10.51 -8.54
C ALA A 2 14.78 9.14 -9.24
N ASP A 3 14.67 9.14 -10.58
CA ASP A 3 14.45 7.92 -11.38
C ASP A 3 15.62 6.93 -11.28
N ALA A 4 16.87 7.42 -11.29
CA ALA A 4 18.07 6.59 -11.26
C ALA A 4 18.21 5.77 -9.97
N LYS A 5 17.91 6.36 -8.80
CA LYS A 5 17.93 5.63 -7.52
C LYS A 5 16.88 4.53 -7.49
N GLN A 6 15.68 4.86 -7.95
CA GLN A 6 14.58 3.89 -8.00
C GLN A 6 14.87 2.76 -9.00
N ASP A 7 15.43 3.06 -10.17
CA ASP A 7 15.88 2.09 -11.15
C ASP A 7 16.90 1.10 -10.58
N VAL A 8 17.89 1.63 -9.84
CA VAL A 8 18.90 0.81 -9.17
C VAL A 8 18.26 -0.08 -8.11
N LEU A 9 17.36 0.44 -7.28
CA LEU A 9 16.65 -0.35 -6.27
C LEU A 9 15.80 -1.46 -6.89
N GLU A 10 15.05 -1.15 -7.95
CA GLU A 10 14.24 -2.13 -8.67
C GLU A 10 15.10 -3.22 -9.32
N MET A 11 16.20 -2.82 -9.95
CA MET A 11 17.19 -3.72 -10.54
C MET A 11 17.81 -4.65 -9.49
N LEU A 12 18.22 -4.13 -8.33
CA LEU A 12 18.81 -4.93 -7.26
C LEU A 12 17.80 -5.90 -6.65
N ARG A 13 16.56 -5.44 -6.40
CA ARG A 13 15.47 -6.28 -5.89
C ARG A 13 15.11 -7.40 -6.87
N GLU A 14 15.05 -7.09 -8.16
CA GLU A 14 14.79 -8.09 -9.20
C GLU A 14 15.96 -9.07 -9.38
N LEU A 15 17.21 -8.59 -9.31
CA LEU A 15 18.39 -9.47 -9.28
C LEU A 15 18.34 -10.41 -8.07
N ALA A 16 17.98 -9.93 -6.88
CA ALA A 16 17.82 -10.77 -5.70
C ALA A 16 16.75 -11.85 -5.92
N GLU A 17 15.57 -11.46 -6.39
CA GLU A 17 14.43 -12.37 -6.64
C GLU A 17 14.76 -13.44 -7.70
N LEU A 18 15.30 -13.04 -8.86
CA LEU A 18 15.62 -13.99 -9.93
C LEU A 18 16.84 -14.87 -9.58
N THR A 19 17.83 -14.33 -8.86
CA THR A 19 18.97 -15.13 -8.36
C THR A 19 18.52 -16.14 -7.32
N MET A 20 17.57 -15.76 -6.46
CA MET A 20 16.96 -16.65 -5.47
C MET A 20 16.28 -17.84 -6.15
N ILE A 21 15.54 -17.63 -7.25
CA ILE A 21 14.93 -18.71 -8.05
C ILE A 21 16.01 -19.58 -8.71
N GLU A 22 17.00 -18.94 -9.34
CA GLU A 22 18.10 -19.62 -10.05
C GLU A 22 18.87 -20.57 -9.12
N GLU A 23 19.23 -20.09 -7.93
CA GLU A 23 20.00 -20.86 -6.97
C GLU A 23 19.09 -21.80 -6.16
N GLY A 24 17.81 -21.46 -6.01
CA GLY A 24 16.89 -22.15 -5.13
C GLY A 24 17.24 -21.93 -3.66
N ASP A 25 17.88 -20.81 -3.33
CA ASP A 25 18.28 -20.52 -1.95
C ASP A 25 18.08 -19.03 -1.63
N PRO A 26 17.10 -18.67 -0.79
CA PRO A 26 16.92 -17.29 -0.35
C PRO A 26 18.08 -16.77 0.50
N GLN A 27 18.90 -17.66 1.08
CA GLN A 27 20.04 -17.28 1.92
C GLN A 27 21.38 -17.33 1.19
N SER A 28 21.34 -17.48 -0.14
CA SER A 28 22.53 -17.38 -0.97
C SER A 28 23.31 -16.09 -0.69
N PHE A 29 24.63 -16.20 -0.69
CA PHE A 29 25.52 -15.05 -0.58
C PHE A 29 25.19 -13.96 -1.63
N ARG A 30 24.82 -14.34 -2.86
CA ARG A 30 24.52 -13.37 -3.92
C ARG A 30 23.20 -12.66 -3.69
N VAL A 31 22.17 -13.40 -3.24
CA VAL A 31 20.86 -12.83 -2.89
C VAL A 31 21.03 -11.79 -1.78
N ARG A 32 21.68 -12.18 -0.68
CA ARG A 32 21.98 -11.27 0.43
C ARG A 32 22.82 -10.07 0.00
N ALA A 33 23.80 -10.25 -0.89
CA ALA A 33 24.58 -9.13 -1.40
C ALA A 33 23.75 -8.11 -2.19
N TYR A 34 22.75 -8.55 -2.97
CA TYR A 34 21.84 -7.63 -3.64
C TYR A 34 20.85 -6.96 -2.69
N GLU A 35 20.35 -7.69 -1.69
CA GLU A 35 19.46 -7.15 -0.65
C GLU A 35 20.17 -6.11 0.22
N SER A 36 21.39 -6.41 0.69
CA SER A 36 22.23 -5.46 1.42
C SER A 36 22.56 -4.23 0.59
N ALA A 37 22.86 -4.40 -0.69
CA ALA A 37 23.09 -3.27 -1.59
C ALA A 37 21.82 -2.44 -1.79
N ALA A 38 20.65 -3.07 -1.92
CA ALA A 38 19.38 -2.34 -2.03
C ALA A 38 19.12 -1.51 -0.76
N HIS A 39 19.34 -2.08 0.43
CA HIS A 39 19.22 -1.36 1.69
C HIS A 39 20.19 -0.18 1.79
N ALA A 40 21.45 -0.38 1.40
CA ALA A 40 22.47 0.66 1.38
C ALA A 40 22.17 1.79 0.39
N ILE A 41 21.60 1.46 -0.78
CA ILE A 41 21.16 2.45 -1.75
C ILE A 41 19.94 3.23 -1.24
N GLU A 42 19.02 2.57 -0.53
CA GLU A 42 17.83 3.20 0.01
C GLU A 42 18.18 4.32 1.01
N SER A 43 19.18 4.11 1.86
CA SER A 43 19.70 5.13 2.80
C SER A 43 20.69 6.13 2.19
N GLN A 44 21.10 5.95 0.93
CA GLN A 44 22.06 6.84 0.27
C GLN A 44 21.39 8.17 -0.17
N SER A 45 21.99 9.29 0.22
CA SER A 45 21.55 10.65 -0.15
C SER A 45 22.29 11.22 -1.36
N ALA A 46 23.46 10.66 -1.71
CA ALA A 46 24.25 11.09 -2.86
C ALA A 46 23.58 10.72 -4.21
N ASP A 47 23.85 11.54 -5.23
CA ASP A 47 23.39 11.34 -6.60
C ASP A 47 24.14 10.16 -7.26
N LEU A 48 23.53 8.98 -7.24
CA LEU A 48 24.09 7.74 -7.77
C LEU A 48 24.52 7.85 -9.24
N ALA A 49 23.85 8.70 -10.03
CA ALA A 49 24.18 8.89 -11.44
C ALA A 49 25.60 9.43 -11.62
N LYS A 50 26.10 10.21 -10.65
CA LYS A 50 27.45 10.80 -10.67
C LYS A 50 28.51 9.93 -10.02
N MET A 51 28.14 8.90 -9.28
CA MET A 51 29.08 8.03 -8.59
C MET A 51 29.72 7.03 -9.56
N SER A 52 31.04 6.96 -9.54
CA SER A 52 31.79 5.90 -10.21
C SER A 52 31.61 4.55 -9.49
N ALA A 53 31.93 3.44 -10.16
CA ALA A 53 31.90 2.11 -9.54
C ALA A 53 32.78 2.02 -8.28
N LYS A 54 33.92 2.73 -8.26
CA LYS A 54 34.81 2.78 -7.08
C LYS A 54 34.20 3.53 -5.90
N GLU A 55 33.42 4.58 -6.16
CA GLU A 55 32.70 5.32 -5.12
C GLU A 55 31.52 4.54 -4.59
N LEU A 56 30.77 3.87 -5.46
CA LEU A 56 29.70 2.95 -5.07
C LEU A 56 30.22 1.81 -4.18
N GLN A 57 31.41 1.27 -4.48
CA GLN A 57 32.03 0.23 -3.66
C GLN A 57 32.43 0.71 -2.25
N LYS A 58 32.56 2.02 -2.02
CA LYS A 58 32.84 2.56 -0.68
C LYS A 58 31.59 2.58 0.22
N VAL A 59 30.41 2.42 -0.36
CA VAL A 59 29.16 2.32 0.41
C VAL A 59 29.09 0.94 1.05
N GLU A 60 28.93 0.91 2.37
CA GLU A 60 28.80 -0.33 3.12
C GLU A 60 27.62 -1.17 2.59
N GLY A 61 27.85 -2.46 2.39
CA GLY A 61 26.86 -3.37 1.76
C GLY A 61 26.97 -3.48 0.23
N ILE A 62 27.78 -2.64 -0.45
CA ILE A 62 27.97 -2.70 -1.90
C ILE A 62 29.34 -3.29 -2.27
N GLY A 63 29.34 -4.55 -2.70
CA GLY A 63 30.54 -5.20 -3.23
C GLY A 63 30.90 -4.77 -4.66
N LYS A 64 32.13 -5.04 -5.09
CA LYS A 64 32.66 -4.70 -6.44
C LYS A 64 31.72 -5.11 -7.57
N SER A 65 31.27 -6.37 -7.60
CA SER A 65 30.43 -6.89 -8.68
C SER A 65 29.03 -6.27 -8.69
N THR A 66 28.53 -5.81 -7.54
CA THR A 66 27.25 -5.10 -7.45
C THR A 66 27.42 -3.66 -7.92
N ALA A 67 28.50 -2.98 -7.51
CA ALA A 67 28.82 -1.64 -8.00
C ALA A 67 28.99 -1.59 -9.53
N GLU A 68 29.62 -2.60 -10.14
CA GLU A 68 29.73 -2.73 -11.59
C GLU A 68 28.36 -2.82 -12.28
N LYS A 69 27.42 -3.60 -11.73
CA LYS A 69 26.04 -3.72 -12.28
C LYS A 69 25.22 -2.45 -12.11
N ILE A 70 25.36 -1.78 -10.97
CA ILE A 70 24.74 -0.47 -10.74
C ILE A 70 25.23 0.51 -11.81
N ARG A 71 26.53 0.48 -12.11
CA ARG A 71 27.11 1.35 -13.13
C ARG A 71 26.65 0.99 -14.53
N GLU A 72 26.64 -0.29 -14.87
CA GLU A 72 26.13 -0.82 -16.14
C GLU A 72 24.69 -0.36 -16.42
N LEU A 73 23.82 -0.43 -15.40
CA LEU A 73 22.44 0.06 -15.49
C LEU A 73 22.40 1.56 -15.77
N LEU A 74 23.19 2.35 -15.05
CA LEU A 74 23.16 3.80 -15.16
C LEU A 74 23.78 4.32 -16.47
N ASP A 75 24.73 3.58 -17.03
CA ASP A 75 25.41 3.95 -18.28
C ASP A 75 24.66 3.46 -19.53
N SER A 76 24.04 2.27 -19.48
CA SER A 76 23.44 1.62 -20.65
C SER A 76 21.93 1.42 -20.58
N GLY A 77 21.31 1.64 -19.41
CA GLY A 77 19.91 1.32 -19.13
C GLY A 77 19.62 -0.17 -18.98
N LYS A 78 20.64 -1.04 -19.03
CA LYS A 78 20.51 -2.51 -18.99
C LYS A 78 21.59 -3.13 -18.13
N VAL A 79 21.34 -4.37 -17.69
CA VAL A 79 22.32 -5.20 -16.97
C VAL A 79 22.28 -6.58 -17.60
N GLU A 80 23.35 -7.01 -18.28
CA GLU A 80 23.40 -8.27 -19.04
C GLU A 80 23.01 -9.48 -18.19
N LYS A 81 23.50 -9.53 -16.94
CA LYS A 81 23.16 -10.60 -16.01
C LYS A 81 21.66 -10.64 -15.70
N LEU A 82 21.02 -9.48 -15.59
CA LEU A 82 19.60 -9.37 -15.33
C LEU A 82 18.79 -9.80 -16.56
N GLU A 83 19.19 -9.38 -17.77
CA GLU A 83 18.54 -9.80 -19.01
C GLU A 83 18.59 -11.33 -19.20
N MET A 84 19.74 -11.95 -18.93
CA MET A 84 19.85 -13.42 -18.95
C MET A 84 18.93 -14.10 -17.92
N LEU A 85 18.84 -13.56 -16.70
CA LEU A 85 17.96 -14.09 -15.67
C LEU A 85 16.49 -13.96 -16.05
N ARG A 86 16.09 -12.83 -16.65
CA ARG A 86 14.72 -12.60 -17.16
C ARG A 86 14.32 -13.62 -18.21
N GLN A 87 15.22 -13.92 -19.16
CA GLN A 87 14.96 -14.94 -20.19
C GLN A 87 14.77 -16.35 -19.59
N LYS A 88 15.52 -16.67 -18.53
CA LYS A 88 15.47 -17.99 -17.88
C LYS A 88 14.30 -18.16 -16.91
N HIS A 89 13.87 -17.05 -16.31
CA HIS A 89 12.84 -16.98 -15.26
C HIS A 89 11.79 -15.93 -15.63
N PRO A 90 10.93 -16.19 -16.64
CA PRO A 90 9.91 -15.25 -17.06
C PRO A 90 8.89 -14.98 -15.96
N ALA A 91 8.09 -13.91 -16.10
CA ALA A 91 7.12 -13.47 -15.09
C ALA A 91 6.12 -14.57 -14.65
N SER A 92 5.80 -15.52 -15.54
CA SER A 92 4.95 -16.68 -15.22
C SER A 92 5.57 -17.60 -14.16
N ILE A 93 6.90 -17.73 -14.14
CA ILE A 93 7.65 -18.48 -13.13
C ILE A 93 7.70 -17.71 -11.82
N VAL A 94 8.01 -16.42 -11.90
CA VAL A 94 8.09 -15.55 -10.70
C VAL A 94 6.74 -15.52 -9.98
N ALA A 95 5.63 -15.54 -10.73
CA ALA A 95 4.28 -15.61 -10.17
C ALA A 95 4.03 -16.83 -9.27
N LEU A 96 4.76 -17.94 -9.46
CA LEU A 96 4.64 -19.14 -8.61
C LEU A 96 5.10 -18.88 -7.17
N LEU A 97 6.07 -17.99 -6.96
CA LEU A 97 6.55 -17.62 -5.62
C LEU A 97 5.50 -16.85 -4.80
N LYS A 98 4.47 -16.30 -5.46
CA LYS A 98 3.35 -15.64 -4.76
C LYS A 98 2.45 -16.62 -4.02
N ILE A 99 2.55 -17.92 -4.33
CA ILE A 99 1.74 -18.94 -3.67
C ILE A 99 2.35 -19.26 -2.31
N GLN A 100 1.57 -19.03 -1.26
CA GLN A 100 1.97 -19.40 0.09
C GLN A 100 2.32 -20.89 0.16
N GLY A 101 3.54 -21.19 0.62
CA GLY A 101 4.08 -22.55 0.67
C GLY A 101 4.96 -22.95 -0.52
N LEU A 102 5.06 -22.13 -1.57
CA LEU A 102 6.04 -22.31 -2.65
C LEU A 102 7.26 -21.40 -2.46
N GLY A 103 8.30 -21.95 -1.85
CA GLY A 103 9.61 -21.33 -1.83
C GLY A 103 10.43 -21.58 -3.12
N PRO A 104 11.57 -20.91 -3.29
CA PRO A 104 12.43 -21.05 -4.46
C PRO A 104 12.86 -22.49 -4.77
N LYS A 105 13.16 -23.28 -3.73
CA LYS A 105 13.48 -24.72 -3.86
C LYS A 105 12.33 -25.51 -4.47
N ALA A 106 11.12 -25.24 -4.00
CA ALA A 106 9.90 -25.89 -4.48
C ALA A 106 9.66 -25.53 -5.94
N VAL A 107 9.70 -24.24 -6.30
CA VAL A 107 9.53 -23.77 -7.69
C VAL A 107 10.57 -24.41 -8.63
N LYS A 108 11.85 -24.39 -8.27
CA LYS A 108 12.92 -25.01 -9.06
C LYS A 108 12.69 -26.50 -9.27
N LYS A 109 12.24 -27.22 -8.24
CA LYS A 109 11.90 -28.64 -8.32
C LYS A 109 10.67 -28.91 -9.20
N LEU A 110 9.60 -28.13 -9.06
CA LEU A 110 8.40 -28.26 -9.88
C LEU A 110 8.69 -28.05 -11.37
N ARG A 111 9.56 -27.09 -11.70
CA ARG A 111 10.03 -26.90 -13.07
C ARG A 111 10.81 -28.09 -13.59
N ALA A 112 11.81 -28.54 -12.83
CA ALA A 112 12.73 -29.58 -13.27
C ALA A 112 12.05 -30.96 -13.38
N GLU A 113 11.16 -31.31 -12.45
CA GLU A 113 10.58 -32.65 -12.37
C GLU A 113 9.17 -32.75 -13.00
N LEU A 114 8.40 -31.66 -13.06
CA LEU A 114 7.02 -31.65 -13.59
C LEU A 114 6.75 -30.66 -14.71
N GLY A 115 7.76 -29.89 -15.17
CA GLY A 115 7.60 -28.94 -16.27
C GLY A 115 6.63 -27.79 -15.97
N VAL A 116 6.43 -27.43 -14.70
CA VAL A 116 5.52 -26.35 -14.31
C VAL A 116 6.12 -25.00 -14.69
N GLU A 117 5.58 -24.33 -15.71
CA GLU A 117 6.09 -23.02 -16.16
C GLU A 117 5.15 -21.83 -15.88
N SER A 118 3.97 -22.12 -15.33
CA SER A 118 2.94 -21.13 -15.06
C SER A 118 1.99 -21.58 -13.93
N LEU A 119 1.17 -20.65 -13.44
CA LEU A 119 0.09 -20.97 -12.50
C LEU A 119 -0.89 -21.99 -13.09
N ASP A 120 -1.15 -21.93 -14.41
CA ASP A 120 -2.04 -22.88 -15.08
C ASP A 120 -1.45 -24.28 -15.13
N ASP A 121 -0.14 -24.40 -15.35
CA ASP A 121 0.52 -25.72 -15.32
C ASP A 121 0.53 -26.29 -13.90
N LEU A 122 0.71 -25.45 -12.89
CA LEU A 122 0.58 -25.87 -11.49
C LEU A 122 -0.85 -26.36 -11.20
N ARG A 123 -1.89 -25.65 -11.68
CA ARG A 123 -3.29 -26.09 -11.54
C ARG A 123 -3.50 -27.48 -12.15
N LYS A 124 -2.97 -27.72 -13.35
CA LYS A 124 -3.04 -29.06 -13.99
C LYS A 124 -2.34 -30.12 -13.16
N VAL A 125 -1.12 -29.85 -12.67
CA VAL A 125 -0.36 -30.77 -11.83
C VAL A 125 -1.09 -31.13 -10.54
N LEU A 126 -1.76 -30.17 -9.91
CA LEU A 126 -2.57 -30.40 -8.71
C LEU A 126 -3.85 -31.19 -9.00
N ALA A 127 -4.55 -30.84 -10.09
CA ALA A 127 -5.76 -31.55 -10.53
C ALA A 127 -5.48 -33.01 -10.89
N ASP A 128 -4.33 -33.27 -11.51
CA ASP A 128 -3.87 -34.61 -11.89
C ASP A 128 -3.26 -35.38 -10.71
N HIS A 129 -3.17 -34.79 -9.51
CA HIS A 129 -2.50 -35.38 -8.35
C HIS A 129 -1.05 -35.81 -8.61
N LYS A 130 -0.36 -35.15 -9.54
CA LYS A 130 1.06 -35.41 -9.85
C LYS A 130 2.01 -34.83 -8.80
N LEU A 131 1.56 -33.84 -8.05
CA LEU A 131 2.40 -33.18 -7.06
C LEU A 131 2.80 -34.12 -5.92
N ARG A 132 1.84 -34.88 -5.36
CA ARG A 132 2.08 -35.84 -4.27
C ARG A 132 3.05 -36.98 -4.61
N GLU A 133 3.36 -37.18 -5.89
CA GLU A 133 4.35 -38.17 -6.34
C GLU A 133 5.80 -37.65 -6.21
N LEU A 134 5.98 -36.33 -6.10
CA LEU A 134 7.29 -35.72 -5.95
C LEU A 134 7.85 -35.87 -4.55
N LYS A 135 9.08 -36.37 -4.43
CA LYS A 135 9.81 -36.41 -3.15
C LYS A 135 9.88 -35.03 -2.50
N GLY A 136 9.33 -34.91 -1.28
CA GLY A 136 9.23 -33.64 -0.53
C GLY A 136 7.84 -32.99 -0.60
N PHE A 137 6.95 -33.51 -1.43
CA PHE A 137 5.54 -33.15 -1.50
C PHE A 137 4.70 -34.38 -1.19
N GLY A 138 3.62 -34.21 -0.44
CA GLY A 138 2.65 -35.28 -0.16
C GLY A 138 1.24 -34.72 -0.20
N ALA A 139 0.25 -35.56 0.09
CA ALA A 139 -1.17 -35.17 0.02
C ALA A 139 -1.49 -33.88 0.80
N LYS A 140 -0.89 -33.70 1.99
CA LYS A 140 -1.07 -32.49 2.81
C LYS A 140 -0.47 -31.24 2.17
N SER A 141 0.67 -31.35 1.48
CA SER A 141 1.28 -30.23 0.75
C SER A 141 0.44 -29.85 -0.47
N GLU A 142 -0.10 -30.86 -1.16
CA GLU A 142 -0.98 -30.67 -2.32
C GLU A 142 -2.29 -30.00 -1.94
N GLU A 143 -2.92 -30.43 -0.84
CA GLU A 143 -4.11 -29.79 -0.30
C GLU A 143 -3.83 -28.33 0.08
N LYS A 144 -2.73 -28.06 0.79
CA LYS A 144 -2.32 -26.69 1.14
C LYS A 144 -2.13 -25.80 -0.08
N LEU A 145 -1.49 -26.30 -1.14
CA LEU A 145 -1.26 -25.54 -2.37
C LEU A 145 -2.55 -25.33 -3.17
N THR A 146 -3.44 -26.32 -3.19
CA THR A 146 -4.78 -26.19 -3.79
C THR A 146 -5.58 -25.11 -3.08
N GLN A 147 -5.59 -25.11 -1.74
CA GLN A 147 -6.23 -24.07 -0.94
C GLN A 147 -5.56 -22.70 -1.13
N ALA A 148 -4.23 -22.64 -1.30
CA ALA A 148 -3.52 -21.39 -1.55
C ALA A 148 -3.88 -20.80 -2.93
N LEU A 149 -3.97 -21.63 -3.98
CA LEU A 149 -4.43 -21.21 -5.31
C LEU A 149 -5.90 -20.77 -5.30
N ALA A 150 -6.79 -21.52 -4.65
CA ALA A 150 -8.19 -21.14 -4.53
C ALA A 150 -8.35 -19.80 -3.82
N ARG A 151 -7.54 -19.53 -2.78
CA ARG A 151 -7.49 -18.23 -2.11
C ARG A 151 -6.98 -17.11 -3.02
N LEU A 152 -5.91 -17.37 -3.78
CA LEU A 152 -5.36 -16.44 -4.76
C LEU A 152 -6.42 -16.05 -5.84
N ASP A 153 -7.22 -17.03 -6.27
CA ASP A 153 -8.30 -16.87 -7.24
C ASP A 153 -9.48 -16.09 -6.65
N GLN A 154 -9.92 -16.44 -5.43
CA GLN A 154 -11.02 -15.74 -4.72
C GLN A 154 -10.71 -14.27 -4.45
N GLN A 155 -9.45 -13.92 -4.22
CA GLN A 155 -9.01 -12.53 -4.06
C GLN A 155 -8.98 -11.73 -5.37
N GLY A 156 -9.24 -12.38 -6.52
CA GLY A 156 -9.05 -11.78 -7.83
C GLY A 156 -7.60 -11.33 -8.08
N SER A 157 -6.63 -11.85 -7.32
CA SER A 157 -5.22 -11.42 -7.36
C SER A 157 -4.47 -11.99 -8.57
N VAL A 158 -5.05 -12.98 -9.25
CA VAL A 158 -4.57 -13.45 -10.56
C VAL A 158 -4.92 -12.39 -11.61
N GLY A 159 -3.94 -11.57 -11.96
CA GLY A 159 -4.08 -10.53 -12.99
C GLY A 159 -4.46 -9.14 -12.45
N ARG A 160 -4.52 -8.93 -11.13
CA ARG A 160 -4.64 -7.60 -10.52
C ARG A 160 -3.34 -7.17 -9.86
N THR A 161 -3.00 -5.90 -10.00
CA THR A 161 -1.83 -5.28 -9.38
C THR A 161 -2.21 -4.65 -8.04
N PRO A 162 -1.53 -4.99 -6.93
CA PRO A 162 -1.71 -4.31 -5.65
C PRO A 162 -1.42 -2.82 -5.73
N ILE A 163 -2.15 -2.00 -4.96
CA ILE A 163 -1.95 -0.54 -4.93
C ILE A 163 -0.53 -0.15 -4.49
N SER A 164 0.10 -0.95 -3.62
CA SER A 164 1.51 -0.80 -3.22
C SER A 164 2.50 -0.89 -4.38
N VAL A 165 2.10 -1.51 -5.49
CA VAL A 165 2.87 -1.57 -6.74
C VAL A 165 2.35 -0.52 -7.73
N ALA A 166 1.04 -0.42 -7.90
CA ALA A 166 0.41 0.43 -8.91
C ALA A 166 0.60 1.93 -8.65
N LEU A 167 0.45 2.39 -7.41
CA LEU A 167 0.53 3.82 -7.09
C LEU A 167 1.94 4.39 -7.28
N PRO A 168 3.02 3.78 -6.76
CA PRO A 168 4.38 4.23 -7.05
C PRO A 168 4.71 4.19 -8.54
N LEU A 169 4.28 3.13 -9.25
CA LEU A 169 4.46 3.01 -10.70
C LEU A 169 3.79 4.16 -11.45
N ALA A 170 2.53 4.46 -11.12
CA ALA A 170 1.78 5.53 -11.75
C ALA A 170 2.44 6.90 -11.51
N ASN A 171 2.86 7.19 -10.28
CA ASN A 171 3.57 8.42 -9.93
C ASN A 171 4.86 8.57 -10.72
N ARG A 172 5.62 7.48 -10.89
CA ARG A 172 6.86 7.46 -11.67
C ARG A 172 6.61 7.76 -13.15
N ILE A 173 5.60 7.14 -13.74
CA ILE A 173 5.21 7.39 -15.14
C ILE A 173 4.72 8.83 -15.32
N ILE A 174 3.90 9.35 -14.40
CA ILE A 174 3.44 10.74 -14.44
C ILE A 174 4.60 11.71 -14.34
N ALA A 175 5.54 11.50 -13.41
CA ALA A 175 6.73 12.33 -13.28
C ALA A 175 7.50 12.38 -14.61
N ARG A 176 7.68 11.23 -15.26
CA ARG A 176 8.34 11.16 -16.57
C ARG A 176 7.57 11.91 -17.67
N ILE A 177 6.25 11.81 -17.70
CA ILE A 177 5.39 12.51 -18.67
C ILE A 177 5.45 14.03 -18.47
N LEU A 178 5.48 14.48 -17.22
CA LEU A 178 5.57 15.91 -16.87
C LEU A 178 6.91 16.55 -17.27
N GLU A 179 7.98 15.77 -17.47
CA GLU A 179 9.25 16.26 -18.01
C GLU A 179 9.21 16.52 -19.52
N VAL A 180 8.21 16.03 -20.25
CA VAL A 180 8.10 16.20 -21.70
C VAL A 180 7.65 17.63 -22.03
N PRO A 181 8.40 18.40 -22.85
CA PRO A 181 8.01 19.74 -23.24
C PRO A 181 6.64 19.76 -23.93
N GLY A 182 5.76 20.67 -23.49
CA GLY A 182 4.41 20.78 -24.02
C GLY A 182 3.37 19.89 -23.34
N THR A 183 3.76 19.08 -22.34
CA THR A 183 2.82 18.50 -21.37
C THR A 183 2.25 19.62 -20.48
N ILE A 184 0.92 19.66 -20.38
CA ILE A 184 0.17 20.63 -19.57
C ILE A 184 -0.27 19.98 -18.26
N HIS A 185 -0.73 18.72 -18.33
CA HIS A 185 -1.21 17.97 -17.18
C HIS A 185 -0.97 16.47 -17.38
N ALA A 186 -0.71 15.74 -16.29
CA ALA A 186 -0.73 14.28 -16.27
C ALA A 186 -1.24 13.78 -14.91
N SER A 187 -2.18 12.83 -14.93
CA SER A 187 -2.71 12.22 -13.70
C SER A 187 -3.15 10.79 -13.93
N TYR A 188 -2.94 9.93 -12.94
CA TYR A 188 -3.55 8.60 -12.95
C TYR A 188 -5.06 8.72 -12.78
N CYS A 189 -5.79 7.84 -13.44
CA CYS A 189 -7.24 7.71 -13.41
C CYS A 189 -7.60 6.28 -12.96
N GLY A 190 -8.70 5.74 -13.49
CA GLY A 190 -9.13 4.37 -13.24
C GLY A 190 -9.48 4.08 -11.78
N SER A 191 -9.47 2.79 -11.45
CA SER A 191 -9.63 2.34 -10.07
C SER A 191 -8.52 2.84 -9.14
N LEU A 192 -7.34 3.18 -9.68
CA LEU A 192 -6.24 3.74 -8.89
C LEU A 192 -6.59 5.12 -8.33
N ARG A 193 -7.16 6.01 -9.15
CA ARG A 193 -7.62 7.34 -8.69
C ARG A 193 -8.80 7.25 -7.71
N ARG A 194 -9.61 6.20 -7.79
CA ARG A 194 -10.63 5.88 -6.78
C ARG A 194 -10.04 5.25 -5.52
N PHE A 195 -8.73 5.02 -5.46
CA PHE A 195 -8.02 4.44 -4.32
C PHE A 195 -8.41 2.97 -4.04
N SER A 196 -8.62 2.19 -5.11
CA SER A 196 -8.86 0.75 -5.01
C SER A 196 -7.59 0.01 -4.58
N GLU A 197 -7.71 -0.90 -3.61
CA GLU A 197 -6.62 -1.69 -3.03
C GLU A 197 -5.87 -2.55 -4.07
N THR A 198 -6.58 -2.97 -5.10
CA THR A 198 -6.02 -3.65 -6.27
C THR A 198 -6.59 -3.04 -7.54
N VAL A 199 -5.82 -3.04 -8.64
CA VAL A 199 -6.22 -2.50 -9.94
C VAL A 199 -5.99 -3.54 -11.05
N GLY A 200 -6.71 -3.45 -12.16
CA GLY A 200 -6.43 -4.30 -13.33
C GLY A 200 -5.22 -3.75 -14.08
N ASP A 201 -5.38 -2.55 -14.61
CA ASP A 201 -4.37 -1.72 -15.25
C ASP A 201 -4.22 -0.36 -14.51
N VAL A 202 -3.16 0.37 -14.88
CA VAL A 202 -2.98 1.77 -14.49
C VAL A 202 -3.38 2.65 -15.65
N ASP A 203 -4.46 3.42 -15.48
CA ASP A 203 -4.87 4.44 -16.44
C ASP A 203 -4.17 5.77 -16.16
N VAL A 204 -3.65 6.43 -17.21
CA VAL A 204 -3.06 7.76 -17.14
C VAL A 204 -3.70 8.65 -18.21
N VAL A 205 -4.24 9.79 -17.78
CA VAL A 205 -4.74 10.85 -18.66
C VAL A 205 -3.74 11.99 -18.68
N VAL A 206 -3.42 12.45 -19.88
CA VAL A 206 -2.44 13.50 -20.16
C VAL A 206 -3.10 14.58 -21.03
N ALA A 207 -2.95 15.85 -20.66
CA ALA A 207 -3.18 16.96 -21.58
C ALA A 207 -1.82 17.42 -22.09
N ALA A 208 -1.61 17.36 -23.40
CA ALA A 208 -0.33 17.75 -24.01
C ALA A 208 -0.53 18.28 -25.44
N LYS A 209 0.38 19.16 -25.87
CA LYS A 209 0.42 19.69 -27.24
C LYS A 209 0.94 18.67 -28.26
N ASP A 210 1.83 17.77 -27.82
CA ASP A 210 2.44 16.73 -28.65
C ASP A 210 2.25 15.37 -27.99
N ALA A 211 1.23 14.64 -28.45
CA ALA A 211 0.96 13.29 -27.98
C ALA A 211 2.09 12.31 -28.35
N THR A 212 2.74 12.47 -29.50
CA THR A 212 3.80 11.57 -29.96
C THR A 212 5.04 11.65 -29.07
N ALA A 213 5.42 12.86 -28.65
CA ALA A 213 6.51 13.07 -27.70
C ALA A 213 6.22 12.39 -26.35
N VAL A 214 5.01 12.55 -25.82
CA VAL A 214 4.57 11.88 -24.58
C VAL A 214 4.66 10.35 -24.71
N MET A 215 4.08 9.78 -25.76
CA MET A 215 4.10 8.32 -25.95
C MET A 215 5.53 7.80 -26.11
N THR A 216 6.39 8.53 -26.82
CA THR A 216 7.80 8.17 -27.00
C THR A 216 8.55 8.16 -25.67
N ALA A 217 8.33 9.17 -24.81
CA ALA A 217 8.95 9.23 -23.50
C ALA A 217 8.54 8.03 -22.62
N VAL A 218 7.26 7.63 -22.64
CA VAL A 218 6.76 6.48 -21.87
C VAL A 218 7.36 5.17 -22.36
N ILE A 219 7.32 4.88 -23.67
CA ILE A 219 7.83 3.59 -24.21
C ILE A 219 9.36 3.46 -24.08
N SER A 220 10.06 4.59 -23.95
CA SER A 220 11.53 4.62 -23.81
C SER A 220 12.03 4.32 -22.40
N MET A 221 11.13 4.27 -21.41
CA MET A 221 11.55 4.00 -20.04
C MET A 221 12.25 2.61 -19.99
N PRO A 222 13.20 2.39 -19.05
CA PRO A 222 13.41 1.07 -18.42
C PRO A 222 12.06 0.61 -17.85
N LEU A 223 11.84 -0.32 -16.94
CA LEU A 223 10.45 -0.72 -16.54
C LEU A 223 9.52 -1.26 -17.66
N VAL A 224 9.56 -0.83 -18.92
CA VAL A 224 8.74 -1.28 -20.05
C VAL A 224 9.31 -2.61 -20.56
N ASP A 225 8.45 -3.63 -20.59
CA ASP A 225 8.73 -4.92 -21.22
C ASP A 225 8.35 -4.88 -22.69
N ARG A 226 7.08 -4.59 -22.97
CA ARG A 226 6.54 -4.57 -24.33
C ARG A 226 5.42 -3.55 -24.50
N VAL A 227 5.21 -3.13 -25.73
CA VAL A 227 4.10 -2.25 -26.15
C VAL A 227 2.98 -3.13 -26.71
N LEU A 228 1.79 -3.02 -26.14
CA LEU A 228 0.59 -3.75 -26.62
C LEU A 228 -0.11 -3.00 -27.74
N VAL A 229 -0.26 -1.69 -27.57
CA VAL A 229 -0.97 -0.81 -28.50
C VAL A 229 -0.19 0.49 -28.59
N ARG A 230 -0.04 1.01 -29.81
CA ARG A 230 0.48 2.35 -30.09
C ARG A 230 -0.40 3.01 -31.14
N GLY A 231 -0.97 4.15 -30.79
CA GLY A 231 -1.74 5.01 -31.69
C GLY A 231 -1.52 6.48 -31.34
N ASP A 232 -2.17 7.36 -32.09
CA ASP A 232 -1.91 8.80 -32.03
C ASP A 232 -2.27 9.42 -30.67
N ALA A 233 -3.31 8.91 -30.00
CA ALA A 233 -3.79 9.42 -28.72
C ALA A 233 -3.82 8.36 -27.60
N LYS A 234 -3.44 7.10 -27.90
CA LYS A 234 -3.43 6.00 -26.91
C LYS A 234 -2.18 5.14 -27.07
N THR A 235 -1.52 4.86 -25.96
CA THR A 235 -0.50 3.79 -25.87
C THR A 235 -0.79 2.89 -24.69
N SER A 236 -0.68 1.58 -24.89
CA SER A 236 -0.76 0.57 -23.84
C SER A 236 0.57 -0.18 -23.76
N ILE A 237 1.17 -0.21 -22.58
CA ILE A 237 2.42 -0.94 -22.30
C ILE A 237 2.19 -2.02 -21.24
N VAL A 238 3.08 -3.01 -21.22
CA VAL A 238 3.24 -3.91 -20.07
C VAL A 238 4.60 -3.64 -19.46
N THR A 239 4.63 -3.47 -18.14
CA THR A 239 5.89 -3.32 -17.40
C THR A 239 6.57 -4.68 -17.21
N ARG A 240 7.85 -4.68 -16.85
CA ARG A 240 8.63 -5.90 -16.55
C ARG A 240 8.10 -6.67 -15.34
N ARG A 241 7.35 -6.00 -14.47
CA ARG A 241 6.60 -6.62 -13.36
C ARG A 241 5.18 -7.07 -13.75
N GLY A 242 4.85 -7.03 -15.04
CA GLY A 242 3.59 -7.53 -15.60
C GLY A 242 2.38 -6.62 -15.42
N THR A 243 2.57 -5.38 -14.98
CA THR A 243 1.46 -4.42 -14.84
C THR A 243 1.18 -3.75 -16.18
N GLN A 244 -0.07 -3.75 -16.63
CA GLN A 244 -0.47 -2.98 -17.81
C GLN A 244 -0.65 -1.50 -17.44
N VAL A 245 -0.20 -0.61 -18.32
CA VAL A 245 -0.41 0.84 -18.19
C VAL A 245 -1.00 1.36 -19.49
N ASP A 246 -2.13 2.05 -19.39
CA ASP A 246 -2.83 2.69 -20.49
C ASP A 246 -2.66 4.21 -20.38
N VAL A 247 -1.97 4.81 -21.35
CA VAL A 247 -1.75 6.26 -21.45
C VAL A 247 -2.64 6.84 -22.54
N ARG A 248 -3.38 7.90 -22.19
CA ARG A 248 -4.27 8.63 -23.10
C ARG A 248 -3.94 10.10 -23.11
N VAL A 249 -3.74 10.65 -24.31
CA VAL A 249 -3.49 12.09 -24.50
C VAL A 249 -4.75 12.73 -25.06
N VAL A 250 -5.17 13.84 -24.46
CA VAL A 250 -6.33 14.65 -24.87
C VAL A 250 -5.94 16.11 -25.03
N ALA A 251 -6.81 16.88 -25.70
CA ALA A 251 -6.64 18.33 -25.73
C ALA A 251 -6.91 18.92 -24.33
N GLU A 252 -6.27 20.04 -24.01
CA GLU A 252 -6.40 20.71 -22.70
C GLU A 252 -7.85 20.99 -22.30
N HIS A 253 -8.65 21.51 -23.23
CA HIS A 253 -10.06 21.82 -22.98
C HIS A 253 -10.95 20.58 -22.76
N GLN A 254 -10.43 19.36 -22.97
CA GLN A 254 -11.13 18.08 -22.76
C GLN A 254 -10.73 17.40 -21.44
N LEU A 255 -9.79 17.99 -20.69
CA LEU A 255 -9.15 17.33 -19.55
C LEU A 255 -10.17 16.87 -18.49
N GLY A 256 -11.11 17.72 -18.11
CA GLY A 256 -12.14 17.39 -17.12
C GLY A 256 -13.04 16.24 -17.54
N ALA A 257 -13.51 16.24 -18.78
CA ALA A 257 -14.32 15.14 -19.33
C ALA A 257 -13.54 13.83 -19.39
N ALA A 258 -12.27 13.88 -19.84
CA ALA A 258 -11.41 12.72 -19.91
C ALA A 258 -11.10 12.15 -18.52
N GLN A 259 -10.76 13.00 -17.55
CA GLN A 259 -10.54 12.58 -16.17
C GLN A 259 -11.80 11.95 -15.58
N LEU A 260 -12.96 12.56 -15.74
CA LEU A 260 -14.22 11.99 -15.26
C LEU A 260 -14.48 10.61 -15.87
N TYR A 261 -14.36 10.52 -17.20
CA TYR A 261 -14.62 9.31 -17.95
C TYR A 261 -13.66 8.17 -17.56
N PHE A 262 -12.36 8.42 -17.57
CA PHE A 262 -11.35 7.40 -17.28
C PHE A 262 -11.19 7.12 -15.79
N THR A 263 -11.69 7.97 -14.90
CA THR A 263 -11.76 7.66 -13.45
C THR A 263 -12.86 6.66 -13.15
N GLY A 264 -14.03 6.81 -13.78
CA GLY A 264 -15.19 5.99 -13.50
C GLY A 264 -15.69 6.13 -12.05
N SER A 265 -16.27 5.08 -11.45
CA SER A 265 -16.45 3.73 -11.99
C SER A 265 -17.39 3.66 -13.21
N LYS A 266 -17.50 2.49 -13.84
CA LYS A 266 -18.46 2.27 -14.93
C LYS A 266 -19.90 2.60 -14.50
N GLY A 267 -20.32 2.16 -13.30
CA GLY A 267 -21.66 2.43 -12.77
C GLY A 267 -21.89 3.93 -12.55
N HIS A 268 -20.91 4.61 -11.95
CA HIS A 268 -20.92 6.05 -11.78
C HIS A 268 -21.09 6.81 -13.11
N ASN A 269 -20.30 6.46 -14.13
CA ASN A 269 -20.39 7.07 -15.46
C ASN A 269 -21.72 6.78 -16.16
N ILE A 270 -22.33 5.60 -15.94
CA ILE A 270 -23.65 5.28 -16.47
C ILE A 270 -24.71 6.22 -15.87
N LYS A 271 -24.71 6.42 -14.55
CA LYS A 271 -25.65 7.33 -13.88
C LYS A 271 -25.49 8.78 -14.35
N LEU A 272 -24.26 9.28 -14.49
CA LEU A 272 -24.01 10.62 -15.02
C LEU A 272 -24.50 10.77 -16.47
N ARG A 273 -24.28 9.76 -17.32
CA ARG A 273 -24.77 9.76 -18.71
C ARG A 273 -26.30 9.70 -18.80
N GLN A 274 -26.95 8.89 -17.97
CA GLN A 274 -28.42 8.85 -17.90
C GLN A 274 -28.98 10.22 -17.49
N ARG A 275 -28.33 10.90 -16.56
CA ARG A 275 -28.69 12.26 -16.13
C ARG A 275 -28.48 13.30 -17.24
N ALA A 276 -27.40 13.20 -18.01
CA ALA A 276 -27.17 14.03 -19.18
C ALA A 276 -28.27 13.82 -20.24
N LEU A 277 -28.61 12.56 -20.54
CA LEU A 277 -29.65 12.21 -21.51
C LEU A 277 -31.02 12.76 -21.11
N ALA A 278 -31.36 12.71 -19.81
CA ALA A 278 -32.60 13.31 -19.29
C ALA A 278 -32.68 14.83 -19.50
N LYS A 279 -31.55 15.50 -19.75
CA LYS A 279 -31.44 16.94 -20.07
C LYS A 279 -31.30 17.21 -21.58
N GLY A 280 -31.41 16.19 -22.44
CA GLY A 280 -31.18 16.33 -23.89
C GLY A 280 -29.71 16.46 -24.27
N TRP A 281 -28.80 15.97 -23.42
CA TRP A 281 -27.35 16.07 -23.58
C TRP A 281 -26.69 14.68 -23.69
N THR A 282 -25.45 14.64 -24.18
CA THR A 282 -24.59 13.46 -24.18
C THR A 282 -23.30 13.75 -23.42
N LEU A 283 -22.78 12.77 -22.70
CA LEU A 283 -21.52 12.85 -21.97
C LEU A 283 -20.59 11.72 -22.43
N ASN A 284 -19.41 12.10 -22.92
CA ASN A 284 -18.36 11.18 -23.36
C ASN A 284 -16.99 11.61 -22.80
N GLU A 285 -15.91 10.99 -23.28
CA GLU A 285 -14.54 11.27 -22.83
C GLU A 285 -14.00 12.66 -23.23
N TYR A 286 -14.72 13.39 -24.09
CA TYR A 286 -14.28 14.68 -24.62
C TYR A 286 -15.08 15.85 -24.05
N ALA A 287 -16.40 15.69 -23.84
CA ALA A 287 -17.28 16.74 -23.37
C ALA A 287 -18.65 16.23 -22.86
N LEU A 288 -19.33 17.10 -22.12
CA LEU A 288 -20.79 17.17 -22.02
C LEU A 288 -21.29 18.12 -23.12
N SER A 289 -22.17 17.65 -24.00
CA SER A 289 -22.68 18.45 -25.13
C SER A 289 -24.17 18.20 -25.40
N GLU A 290 -24.82 19.14 -26.08
CA GLU A 290 -26.20 18.97 -26.55
C GLU A 290 -26.29 17.79 -27.53
N LEU A 291 -27.32 16.95 -27.36
CA LEU A 291 -27.53 15.78 -28.23
C LEU A 291 -27.93 16.20 -29.64
N GLU A 292 -28.70 17.28 -29.74
CA GLU A 292 -29.01 17.99 -30.98
C GLU A 292 -28.10 19.21 -31.12
N GLY A 293 -27.43 19.38 -32.26
CA GLY A 293 -26.56 20.54 -32.53
C GLY A 293 -25.12 20.45 -32.00
N GLY A 294 -24.83 19.57 -31.04
CA GLY A 294 -23.45 19.24 -30.63
C GLY A 294 -22.71 20.33 -29.88
N LYS A 295 -23.41 21.37 -29.40
CA LYS A 295 -22.81 22.47 -28.63
C LYS A 295 -22.22 21.94 -27.32
N VAL A 296 -20.96 22.26 -27.04
CA VAL A 296 -20.29 21.91 -25.78
C VAL A 296 -20.86 22.74 -24.63
N ILE A 297 -21.24 22.06 -23.56
CA ILE A 297 -21.79 22.63 -22.32
C ILE A 297 -20.70 22.73 -21.25
N ALA A 298 -19.92 21.67 -21.09
CA ALA A 298 -18.80 21.59 -20.15
C ALA A 298 -17.80 20.51 -20.59
N SER A 299 -16.50 20.75 -20.39
CA SER A 299 -15.45 19.77 -20.75
C SER A 299 -14.14 19.97 -20.00
N GLU A 300 -13.82 21.21 -19.58
CA GLU A 300 -12.49 21.57 -19.08
C GLU A 300 -12.21 21.01 -17.68
N THR A 301 -13.20 21.01 -16.78
CA THR A 301 -13.05 20.47 -15.42
C THR A 301 -14.17 19.51 -15.04
N GLU A 302 -13.88 18.58 -14.11
CA GLU A 302 -14.91 17.67 -13.59
C GLU A 302 -16.02 18.46 -12.88
N GLU A 303 -15.64 19.49 -12.12
CA GLU A 303 -16.54 20.37 -11.37
C GLU A 303 -17.56 21.06 -12.29
N GLN A 304 -17.14 21.55 -13.45
CA GLN A 304 -18.05 22.15 -14.44
C GLN A 304 -19.09 21.13 -14.93
N ILE A 305 -18.66 19.89 -15.19
CA ILE A 305 -19.55 18.81 -15.67
C ILE A 305 -20.56 18.44 -14.56
N TYR A 306 -20.11 18.23 -13.32
CA TYR A 306 -21.01 17.98 -12.20
C TYR A 306 -22.00 19.13 -12.00
N ALA A 307 -21.53 20.38 -12.03
CA ALA A 307 -22.37 21.56 -11.86
C ALA A 307 -23.44 21.66 -12.97
N ALA A 308 -23.07 21.45 -14.24
CA ALA A 308 -24.01 21.43 -15.36
C ALA A 308 -25.07 20.32 -15.19
N LEU A 309 -24.67 19.17 -14.66
CA LEU A 309 -25.58 18.08 -14.32
C LEU A 309 -26.41 18.38 -13.06
N GLY A 310 -26.16 19.45 -12.32
CA GLY A 310 -26.87 19.79 -11.09
C GLY A 310 -26.47 18.89 -9.93
N LEU A 311 -25.17 18.62 -9.79
CA LEU A 311 -24.56 17.86 -8.71
C LEU A 311 -23.35 18.66 -8.17
N PRO A 312 -23.02 18.56 -6.87
CA PRO A 312 -21.70 18.94 -6.40
C PRO A 312 -20.63 18.00 -6.98
N TRP A 313 -19.37 18.43 -7.00
CA TRP A 313 -18.27 17.55 -7.37
C TRP A 313 -18.17 16.38 -6.38
N ILE A 314 -18.15 15.16 -6.92
CA ILE A 314 -18.05 13.94 -6.13
C ILE A 314 -16.58 13.47 -6.12
N PRO A 315 -15.95 13.34 -4.94
CA PRO A 315 -14.58 12.84 -4.83
C PRO A 315 -14.40 11.47 -5.51
N PRO A 316 -13.31 11.23 -6.25
CA PRO A 316 -13.05 9.96 -6.93
C PRO A 316 -13.22 8.71 -6.06
N ALA A 317 -12.79 8.79 -4.79
CA ALA A 317 -12.90 7.70 -3.84
C ALA A 317 -14.34 7.23 -3.58
N LEU A 318 -15.35 8.08 -3.81
CA LEU A 318 -16.76 7.74 -3.59
C LEU A 318 -17.45 7.18 -4.85
N ARG A 319 -16.81 7.26 -6.03
CA ARG A 319 -17.42 6.97 -7.34
C ARG A 319 -17.51 5.47 -7.63
N GLU A 320 -18.19 4.72 -6.77
CA GLU A 320 -18.33 3.26 -6.85
C GLU A 320 -19.76 2.79 -7.11
N ASP A 321 -20.67 3.70 -7.47
CA ASP A 321 -22.11 3.39 -7.64
C ASP A 321 -22.74 2.78 -6.37
N GLY A 322 -22.32 3.31 -5.22
CA GLY A 322 -22.70 2.85 -3.88
C GLY A 322 -23.72 3.75 -3.18
N GLY A 323 -24.31 4.72 -3.90
CA GLY A 323 -25.24 5.71 -3.36
C GLY A 323 -24.70 7.16 -3.36
N GLU A 324 -23.52 7.40 -3.94
CA GLU A 324 -22.85 8.69 -3.97
C GLU A 324 -23.62 9.75 -4.76
N ILE A 325 -24.26 9.36 -5.86
CA ILE A 325 -25.04 10.29 -6.71
C ILE A 325 -26.28 10.75 -5.93
N GLU A 326 -27.01 9.82 -5.33
CA GLU A 326 -28.21 10.09 -4.56
C GLU A 326 -27.90 10.90 -3.30
N ALA A 327 -26.75 10.64 -2.66
CA ALA A 327 -26.27 11.45 -1.54
C ALA A 327 -25.90 12.87 -2.00
N ALA A 328 -25.23 13.02 -3.14
CA ALA A 328 -24.88 14.31 -3.72
C ALA A 328 -26.11 15.17 -4.05
N GLU A 329 -27.18 14.56 -4.59
CA GLU A 329 -28.46 15.24 -4.84
C GLU A 329 -29.09 15.81 -3.59
N ARG A 330 -29.00 15.09 -2.46
CA ARG A 330 -29.55 15.50 -1.17
C ARG A 330 -28.61 16.39 -0.35
N GLY A 331 -27.43 16.72 -0.87
CA GLY A 331 -26.40 17.44 -0.11
C GLY A 331 -25.87 16.64 1.09
N ALA A 332 -25.90 15.31 1.02
CA ALA A 332 -25.60 14.38 2.10
C ALA A 332 -24.35 13.52 1.83
N LEU A 333 -23.42 14.02 1.00
CA LEU A 333 -22.10 13.39 0.86
C LEU A 333 -21.36 13.41 2.22
N PRO A 334 -20.54 12.38 2.51
CA PRO A 334 -19.77 12.36 3.74
C PRO A 334 -18.83 13.56 3.82
N GLY A 335 -18.64 14.08 5.04
CA GLY A 335 -17.68 15.15 5.29
C GLY A 335 -16.24 14.70 4.98
N ARG A 336 -15.39 15.65 4.58
CA ARG A 336 -13.95 15.40 4.44
C ARG A 336 -13.33 15.21 5.80
N ILE A 337 -12.38 14.28 5.90
CA ILE A 337 -11.59 14.13 7.12
C ILE A 337 -10.62 15.31 7.20
N GLY A 338 -10.57 15.95 8.36
CA GLY A 338 -9.70 17.11 8.61
C GLY A 338 -8.22 16.74 8.64
N LYS A 339 -7.38 17.74 8.92
CA LYS A 339 -5.95 17.53 9.10
C LYS A 339 -5.71 16.54 10.25
N VAL A 340 -4.96 15.46 9.99
CA VAL A 340 -4.49 14.56 11.04
C VAL A 340 -3.38 15.25 11.83
N ILE A 341 -3.54 15.29 13.15
CA ILE A 341 -2.68 16.03 14.08
C ILE A 341 -1.77 15.11 14.91
N GLY A 342 -1.76 13.81 14.64
CA GLY A 342 -0.84 12.91 15.31
C GLY A 342 -0.84 11.50 14.74
N ASP A 343 0.21 10.76 15.05
CA ASP A 343 0.38 9.38 14.64
C ASP A 343 0.68 8.50 15.85
N PHE A 344 0.09 7.31 15.86
CA PHE A 344 0.04 6.42 17.01
C PHE A 344 0.60 5.03 16.72
N HIS A 345 1.21 4.85 15.54
CA HIS A 345 1.90 3.62 15.16
C HIS A 345 3.13 3.95 14.33
N VAL A 346 4.27 4.10 15.01
CA VAL A 346 5.54 4.53 14.42
C VAL A 346 6.70 3.79 15.08
N HIS A 347 7.60 3.26 14.25
CA HIS A 347 8.77 2.47 14.64
C HIS A 347 10.05 3.25 14.42
N THR A 348 11.07 2.96 15.22
CA THR A 348 12.38 3.60 15.18
C THR A 348 13.47 2.54 15.09
N THR A 349 14.73 2.94 14.94
CA THR A 349 15.87 2.00 15.02
C THR A 349 16.04 1.29 16.37
N VAL A 350 15.14 1.53 17.34
CA VAL A 350 15.08 0.76 18.59
C VAL A 350 14.51 -0.64 18.32
N SER A 351 13.47 -0.76 17.48
CA SER A 351 13.04 -2.06 16.94
C SER A 351 14.01 -2.56 15.86
N GLY A 352 13.98 -3.87 15.61
CA GLY A 352 14.87 -4.48 14.62
C GLY A 352 14.55 -4.16 13.15
N ASP A 353 13.40 -3.53 12.88
CA ASP A 353 12.88 -3.22 11.54
C ASP A 353 12.64 -1.73 11.28
N GLY A 354 12.73 -0.86 12.29
CA GLY A 354 12.77 0.57 12.08
C GLY A 354 14.09 1.03 11.49
N ARG A 355 14.03 1.96 10.54
CA ARG A 355 15.15 2.42 9.70
C ARG A 355 15.53 3.88 9.92
N SER A 356 14.81 4.58 10.79
CA SER A 356 15.08 5.97 11.14
C SER A 356 15.31 6.12 12.63
N SER A 357 16.26 6.99 12.98
CA SER A 357 16.51 7.33 14.38
C SER A 357 15.28 7.98 15.00
N LEU A 358 15.19 7.93 16.34
CA LEU A 358 14.14 8.62 17.07
C LEU A 358 14.13 10.13 16.73
N GLU A 359 15.31 10.73 16.59
CA GLU A 359 15.49 12.14 16.25
C GLU A 359 14.92 12.49 14.88
N ASP A 360 15.20 11.69 13.85
CA ASP A 360 14.71 11.92 12.50
C ASP A 360 13.18 11.81 12.42
N VAL A 361 12.62 10.81 13.11
CA VAL A 361 11.18 10.59 13.19
C VAL A 361 10.50 11.78 13.87
N VAL A 362 11.00 12.22 15.02
CA VAL A 362 10.44 13.36 15.77
C VAL A 362 10.57 14.66 14.98
N ALA A 363 11.71 14.90 14.33
CA ALA A 363 11.91 16.08 13.49
C ALA A 363 10.92 16.12 12.32
N THR A 364 10.72 14.98 11.65
CA THR A 364 9.79 14.86 10.53
C THR A 364 8.33 15.03 10.97
N ALA A 365 7.94 14.42 12.09
CA ALA A 365 6.62 14.60 12.69
C ALA A 365 6.32 16.07 13.02
N LYS A 366 7.30 16.78 13.61
CA LYS A 366 7.18 18.21 13.90
C LYS A 366 7.06 19.04 12.62
N ALA A 367 7.86 18.75 11.59
CA ALA A 367 7.80 19.44 10.30
C ALA A 367 6.45 19.26 9.59
N ARG A 368 5.81 18.10 9.76
CA ARG A 368 4.44 17.81 9.27
C ARG A 368 3.36 18.57 10.07
N GLY A 369 3.73 19.13 11.23
CA GLY A 369 2.84 19.84 12.13
C GLY A 369 1.96 18.91 12.95
N TYR A 370 2.44 17.71 13.27
CA TYR A 370 1.83 16.87 14.30
C TYR A 370 1.94 17.56 15.67
N ARG A 371 0.93 17.32 16.50
CA ARG A 371 0.79 17.79 17.87
C ARG A 371 0.99 16.67 18.88
N VAL A 372 0.75 15.42 18.47
CA VAL A 372 0.99 14.22 19.29
C VAL A 372 1.66 13.15 18.44
N LEU A 373 2.65 12.46 18.98
CA LEU A 373 3.33 11.33 18.33
C LEU A 373 3.55 10.23 19.35
N ALA A 374 3.04 9.02 19.10
CA ALA A 374 3.39 7.83 19.85
C ALA A 374 4.48 7.04 19.12
N LEU A 375 5.55 6.74 19.85
CA LEU A 375 6.64 5.88 19.40
C LEU A 375 6.31 4.49 19.92
N THR A 376 6.07 3.53 19.04
CA THR A 376 5.45 2.23 19.38
C THR A 376 6.26 1.08 18.80
N ASP A 377 7.55 1.06 19.07
CA ASP A 377 8.43 -0.05 18.70
C ASP A 377 7.91 -1.40 19.21
N HIS A 378 8.27 -2.47 18.50
CA HIS A 378 7.82 -3.82 18.81
C HIS A 378 8.25 -4.29 20.21
N ALA A 379 7.32 -4.95 20.91
CA ALA A 379 7.58 -5.61 22.18
C ALA A 379 8.49 -6.85 22.07
N GLU A 380 8.93 -7.38 23.21
CA GLU A 380 9.84 -8.52 23.31
C GLU A 380 9.30 -9.81 22.66
N GLY A 381 10.17 -10.79 22.39
CA GLY A 381 9.74 -12.13 21.95
C GLY A 381 9.67 -12.35 20.43
N THR A 382 10.00 -11.33 19.63
CA THR A 382 10.14 -11.44 18.16
C THR A 382 11.55 -11.04 17.70
N VAL A 383 11.88 -11.30 16.43
CA VAL A 383 13.17 -10.89 15.84
C VAL A 383 13.35 -9.37 15.85
N SER A 384 12.26 -8.63 15.65
CA SER A 384 12.25 -7.16 15.73
C SER A 384 12.04 -6.62 17.15
N GLY A 385 11.80 -7.50 18.12
CA GLY A 385 11.32 -7.14 19.44
C GLY A 385 12.37 -6.52 20.35
N VAL A 386 11.92 -5.62 21.22
CA VAL A 386 12.79 -4.82 22.08
C VAL A 386 12.75 -5.34 23.51
N GLY A 387 13.92 -5.55 24.12
CA GLY A 387 14.02 -5.92 25.55
C GLY A 387 13.70 -4.75 26.49
N ARG A 388 13.38 -5.06 27.76
CA ARG A 388 12.98 -4.06 28.76
C ARG A 388 14.01 -2.93 28.96
N ASP A 389 15.29 -3.27 29.03
CA ASP A 389 16.35 -2.28 29.27
C ASP A 389 16.45 -1.27 28.11
N ALA A 390 16.27 -1.73 26.87
CA ALA A 390 16.27 -0.86 25.70
C ALA A 390 15.02 0.03 25.66
N MET A 391 13.84 -0.49 26.02
CA MET A 391 12.62 0.32 26.19
C MET A 391 12.77 1.39 27.29
N LEU A 392 13.41 1.06 28.41
CA LEU A 392 13.69 2.04 29.47
C LEU A 392 14.70 3.11 29.01
N ALA A 393 15.73 2.74 28.26
CA ALA A 393 16.65 3.70 27.65
C ALA A 393 15.95 4.62 26.64
N GLN A 394 15.06 4.07 25.81
CA GLN A 394 14.23 4.83 24.89
C GLN A 394 13.35 5.83 25.62
N ARG A 395 12.70 5.42 26.72
CA ARG A 395 11.89 6.31 27.55
C ARG A 395 12.65 7.53 28.03
N GLU A 396 13.86 7.34 28.54
CA GLU A 396 14.68 8.46 29.02
C GLU A 396 15.08 9.40 27.88
N ARG A 397 15.34 8.85 26.69
CA ARG A 397 15.59 9.66 25.49
C ARG A 397 14.36 10.46 25.06
N ILE A 398 13.18 9.84 25.04
CA ILE A 398 11.91 10.50 24.72
C ILE A 398 11.61 11.62 25.73
N ARG A 399 11.83 11.38 27.03
CA ARG A 399 11.63 12.40 28.08
C ARG A 399 12.56 13.60 27.91
N ALA A 400 13.83 13.36 27.57
CA ALA A 400 14.77 14.43 27.29
C ALA A 400 14.32 15.27 26.07
N MET A 401 13.92 14.62 24.98
CA MET A 401 13.40 15.30 23.79
C MET A 401 12.09 16.06 24.07
N GLN A 402 11.18 15.47 24.85
CA GLN A 402 9.93 16.12 25.25
C GLN A 402 10.19 17.43 26.02
N ALA A 403 11.20 17.47 26.90
CA ALA A 403 11.56 18.67 27.63
C ALA A 403 12.01 19.81 26.70
N GLU A 404 12.72 19.49 25.61
CA GLU A 404 13.15 20.44 24.59
C GLU A 404 12.00 20.90 23.67
N LEU A 405 11.06 20.00 23.38
CA LEU A 405 9.93 20.28 22.48
C LEU A 405 8.83 21.13 23.10
N GLY A 406 8.64 21.05 24.42
CA GLY A 406 7.52 21.69 25.12
C GLY A 406 6.17 21.37 24.46
N ASP A 407 5.31 22.37 24.31
CA ASP A 407 3.94 22.21 23.76
C ASP A 407 3.88 22.12 22.22
N SER A 408 5.04 22.19 21.55
CA SER A 408 5.09 22.15 20.08
C SER A 408 4.73 20.76 19.54
N LEU A 409 5.10 19.71 20.27
CA LEU A 409 4.80 18.31 19.95
C LEU A 409 4.85 17.49 21.25
N THR A 410 3.76 16.78 21.56
CA THR A 410 3.72 15.82 22.67
C THR A 410 4.19 14.46 22.17
N LEU A 411 5.21 13.90 22.81
CA LEU A 411 5.70 12.54 22.59
C LEU A 411 5.10 11.60 23.62
N LEU A 412 4.63 10.45 23.17
CA LEU A 412 4.16 9.35 24.01
C LEU A 412 5.14 8.19 23.89
N HIS A 413 5.65 7.71 25.02
CA HIS A 413 6.42 6.48 25.06
C HIS A 413 5.45 5.30 25.01
N GLY A 414 5.32 4.70 23.84
CA GLY A 414 4.38 3.61 23.59
C GLY A 414 5.06 2.31 23.19
N VAL A 415 4.24 1.33 22.82
CA VAL A 415 4.68 0.00 22.43
C VAL A 415 3.62 -0.69 21.55
N GLU A 416 4.07 -1.45 20.55
CA GLU A 416 3.26 -2.44 19.86
C GLU A 416 3.44 -3.82 20.52
N LEU A 417 2.42 -4.25 21.25
CA LEU A 417 2.36 -5.55 21.90
C LEU A 417 1.93 -6.63 20.89
N ASN A 418 2.56 -7.79 20.92
CA ASN A 418 2.04 -9.00 20.29
C ASN A 418 0.86 -9.52 21.11
N ILE A 419 -0.17 -9.98 20.40
CA ILE A 419 -1.28 -10.73 20.99
C ILE A 419 -0.98 -12.21 20.78
N GLY A 420 -0.68 -12.98 21.82
CA GLY A 420 -0.49 -14.44 21.73
C GLY A 420 -1.79 -15.19 21.34
N PRO A 421 -1.73 -16.50 21.04
CA PRO A 421 -2.87 -17.26 20.51
C PRO A 421 -4.08 -17.33 21.46
N ASN A 422 -3.91 -17.11 22.77
CA ASN A 422 -4.99 -17.06 23.74
C ASN A 422 -5.39 -15.63 24.15
N GLY A 423 -4.78 -14.61 23.54
CA GLY A 423 -4.99 -13.19 23.87
C GLY A 423 -4.06 -12.63 24.94
N GLU A 424 -3.06 -13.40 25.37
CA GLU A 424 -1.96 -12.93 26.21
C GLU A 424 -1.16 -11.84 25.50
N LEU A 425 -0.54 -10.95 26.28
CA LEU A 425 0.24 -9.82 25.77
C LEU A 425 1.68 -9.93 26.27
N ASP A 426 2.61 -9.38 25.49
CA ASP A 426 4.01 -9.23 25.93
C ASP A 426 4.12 -8.38 27.19
N TYR A 427 5.20 -8.60 27.94
CA TYR A 427 5.47 -8.00 29.24
C TYR A 427 4.38 -8.23 30.31
N ASP A 428 4.80 -8.20 31.57
CA ASP A 428 3.86 -8.21 32.68
C ASP A 428 3.06 -6.88 32.76
N LEU A 429 1.90 -6.94 33.41
CA LEU A 429 0.99 -5.81 33.53
C LEU A 429 1.63 -4.57 34.17
N GLU A 430 2.50 -4.75 35.17
CA GLU A 430 3.13 -3.62 35.86
C GLU A 430 4.10 -2.89 34.93
N PHE A 431 4.86 -3.62 34.10
CA PHE A 431 5.66 -3.00 33.06
C PHE A 431 4.80 -2.31 32.01
N ARG A 432 3.71 -2.95 31.54
CA ARG A 432 2.80 -2.35 30.55
C ARG A 432 2.13 -1.06 31.02
N LYS A 433 1.78 -0.96 32.30
CA LYS A 433 1.24 0.27 32.91
C LYS A 433 2.21 1.45 32.89
N SER A 434 3.51 1.20 32.66
CA SER A 434 4.53 2.25 32.62
C SER A 434 4.68 2.93 31.26
N PHE A 435 4.00 2.44 30.20
CA PHE A 435 3.91 3.11 28.91
C PHE A 435 2.76 4.12 28.89
N ASP A 436 2.93 5.21 28.13
CA ASP A 436 1.89 6.22 27.91
C ASP A 436 0.81 5.72 26.93
N PHE A 437 1.17 4.78 26.05
CA PHE A 437 0.28 4.25 25.02
C PHE A 437 0.63 2.78 24.67
N CYS A 438 -0.34 1.88 24.73
CA CYS A 438 -0.15 0.51 24.24
C CYS A 438 -1.11 0.24 23.09
N LEU A 439 -0.57 -0.15 21.94
CA LEU A 439 -1.34 -0.81 20.89
C LEU A 439 -1.02 -2.30 20.89
N ALA A 440 -1.94 -3.13 20.40
CA ALA A 440 -1.73 -4.57 20.33
C ALA A 440 -2.14 -5.13 18.97
N SER A 441 -1.36 -6.07 18.44
CA SER A 441 -1.51 -6.57 17.07
C SER A 441 -1.26 -8.09 16.97
N VAL A 442 -1.80 -8.72 15.92
CA VAL A 442 -1.58 -10.14 15.61
C VAL A 442 -0.44 -10.27 14.59
N HIS A 443 0.62 -10.99 14.95
CA HIS A 443 1.81 -11.19 14.08
C HIS A 443 2.08 -12.65 13.71
N ASP A 444 1.34 -13.59 14.30
CA ASP A 444 1.52 -15.02 14.10
C ASP A 444 0.20 -15.80 14.28
N HIS A 445 0.28 -17.13 14.17
CA HIS A 445 -0.86 -18.04 14.33
C HIS A 445 -2.07 -17.60 13.49
N PHE A 446 -1.82 -17.17 12.25
CA PHE A 446 -2.85 -16.67 11.33
C PHE A 446 -3.88 -17.75 10.94
N GLU A 447 -3.53 -19.02 11.12
CA GLU A 447 -4.30 -20.20 10.79
C GLU A 447 -5.37 -20.59 11.82
N LEU A 448 -5.46 -19.91 12.96
CA LEU A 448 -6.56 -20.12 13.91
C LEU A 448 -7.91 -19.88 13.21
N ASP A 449 -8.92 -20.62 13.64
CA ASP A 449 -10.27 -20.46 13.10
C ASP A 449 -10.91 -19.11 13.50
N ARG A 450 -12.04 -18.77 12.86
CA ARG A 450 -12.73 -17.50 13.08
C ARG A 450 -13.06 -17.27 14.56
N ALA A 451 -13.49 -18.30 15.27
CA ALA A 451 -13.85 -18.20 16.68
C ALA A 451 -12.61 -17.97 17.56
N GLY A 452 -11.51 -18.68 17.29
CA GLY A 452 -10.23 -18.53 17.94
C GLY A 452 -9.62 -17.14 17.75
N GLN A 453 -9.54 -16.65 16.52
CA GLN A 453 -9.02 -15.30 16.23
C GLN A 453 -9.87 -14.20 16.88
N THR A 454 -11.20 -14.34 16.81
CA THR A 454 -12.11 -13.37 17.44
C THR A 454 -11.89 -13.33 18.95
N LYS A 455 -11.86 -14.50 19.62
CA LYS A 455 -11.63 -14.59 21.06
C LYS A 455 -10.27 -14.00 21.45
N ARG A 456 -9.21 -14.33 20.70
CA ARG A 456 -7.85 -13.83 20.89
C ARG A 456 -7.81 -12.30 20.97
N ILE A 457 -8.39 -11.62 19.98
CA ILE A 457 -8.39 -10.15 19.91
C ILE A 457 -9.30 -9.55 20.99
N VAL A 458 -10.49 -10.12 21.22
CA VAL A 458 -11.40 -9.63 22.26
C VAL A 458 -10.78 -9.73 23.65
N THR A 459 -10.04 -10.80 23.95
CA THR A 459 -9.28 -10.92 25.20
C THR A 459 -8.25 -9.80 25.35
N ALA A 460 -7.47 -9.50 24.30
CA ALA A 460 -6.51 -8.40 24.33
C ALA A 460 -7.17 -7.04 24.58
N MET A 461 -8.36 -6.79 24.00
CA MET A 461 -9.11 -5.55 24.23
C MET A 461 -9.54 -5.37 25.69
N GLN A 462 -9.71 -6.45 26.46
CA GLN A 462 -10.10 -6.39 27.88
C GLN A 462 -8.97 -5.94 28.79
N ASP A 463 -7.71 -6.06 28.35
CA ASP A 463 -6.55 -5.68 29.14
C ASP A 463 -6.51 -4.17 29.38
N PRO A 464 -6.37 -3.67 30.64
CA PRO A 464 -6.51 -2.26 30.96
C PRO A 464 -5.46 -1.33 30.30
N THR A 465 -4.35 -1.84 29.76
CA THR A 465 -3.31 -1.02 29.12
C THR A 465 -3.58 -0.81 27.63
N VAL A 466 -4.24 -1.75 26.95
CA VAL A 466 -4.47 -1.69 25.49
C VAL A 466 -5.43 -0.57 25.11
N ARG A 467 -4.96 0.40 24.32
CA ARG A 467 -5.73 1.55 23.81
C ARG A 467 -6.21 1.37 22.38
N MET A 468 -5.47 0.62 21.57
CA MET A 468 -5.77 0.42 20.15
C MET A 468 -5.42 -1.01 19.73
N ILE A 469 -6.20 -1.57 18.80
CA ILE A 469 -5.78 -2.75 18.03
C ILE A 469 -5.19 -2.29 16.69
N GLY A 470 -3.93 -2.62 16.45
CA GLY A 470 -3.22 -2.36 15.20
C GLY A 470 -3.61 -3.38 14.12
N HIS A 471 -3.53 -2.96 12.85
CA HIS A 471 -3.79 -3.71 11.61
C HIS A 471 -4.62 -4.98 11.83
N LEU A 472 -5.89 -4.77 12.19
CA LEU A 472 -6.83 -5.74 12.76
C LEU A 472 -6.81 -7.13 12.09
N SER A 473 -6.74 -7.18 10.76
CA SER A 473 -6.83 -8.41 9.99
C SER A 473 -5.47 -9.02 9.67
N ALA A 474 -4.38 -8.32 10.00
CA ALA A 474 -3.00 -8.65 9.66
C ALA A 474 -2.79 -8.92 8.16
N ARG A 475 -3.67 -8.41 7.28
CA ARG A 475 -3.61 -8.68 5.84
C ARG A 475 -2.41 -8.00 5.19
N MET A 476 -1.96 -8.58 4.07
CA MET A 476 -1.02 -7.96 3.14
C MET A 476 -1.59 -8.10 1.73
N ILE A 477 -1.98 -6.99 1.11
CA ILE A 477 -2.62 -6.93 -0.20
C ILE A 477 -1.69 -7.53 -1.27
N GLY A 478 -2.18 -8.55 -1.97
CA GLY A 478 -1.41 -9.31 -2.97
C GLY A 478 -0.43 -10.33 -2.39
N GLY A 479 -0.40 -10.51 -1.06
CA GLY A 479 0.45 -11.47 -0.36
C GLY A 479 -0.33 -12.36 0.61
N ARG A 480 -0.54 -11.88 1.84
CA ARG A 480 -1.17 -12.63 2.93
C ARG A 480 -2.67 -12.27 3.04
N PRO A 481 -3.60 -13.25 3.01
CA PRO A 481 -5.01 -12.98 3.24
C PRO A 481 -5.27 -12.43 4.66
N PRO A 482 -6.38 -11.70 4.87
CA PRO A 482 -6.81 -11.35 6.22
C PRO A 482 -7.06 -12.61 7.06
N ILE A 483 -6.84 -12.53 8.37
CA ILE A 483 -7.37 -13.52 9.31
C ILE A 483 -8.90 -13.46 9.35
N GLU A 484 -9.53 -14.60 9.61
CA GLU A 484 -10.98 -14.69 9.69
C GLU A 484 -11.50 -14.15 11.03
N LEU A 485 -12.39 -13.16 11.00
CA LEU A 485 -12.91 -12.50 12.20
C LEU A 485 -14.42 -12.40 12.18
N ASP A 486 -15.03 -12.50 13.37
CA ASP A 486 -16.38 -12.02 13.59
C ASP A 486 -16.38 -10.52 13.88
N LEU A 487 -16.49 -9.71 12.82
CA LEU A 487 -16.39 -8.25 12.91
C LEU A 487 -17.42 -7.62 13.85
N ASP A 488 -18.64 -8.17 13.93
CA ASP A 488 -19.66 -7.66 14.85
C ASP A 488 -19.25 -7.86 16.31
N ALA A 489 -18.64 -9.00 16.66
CA ALA A 489 -18.11 -9.26 17.98
C ALA A 489 -16.90 -8.35 18.30
N ILE A 490 -16.01 -8.14 17.32
CA ILE A 490 -14.87 -7.22 17.43
C ILE A 490 -15.34 -5.79 17.70
N PHE A 491 -16.29 -5.26 16.90
CA PHE A 491 -16.80 -3.91 17.08
C PHE A 491 -17.52 -3.74 18.41
N SER A 492 -18.30 -4.74 18.83
CA SER A 492 -19.00 -4.70 20.12
C SER A 492 -18.01 -4.70 21.30
N ALA A 493 -16.91 -5.46 21.20
CA ALA A 493 -15.85 -5.45 22.21
C ALA A 493 -15.14 -4.09 22.25
N ALA A 494 -14.77 -3.53 21.09
CA ALA A 494 -14.15 -2.21 21.00
C ALA A 494 -15.03 -1.10 21.61
N GLU A 495 -16.35 -1.12 21.35
CA GLU A 495 -17.31 -0.19 21.97
C GLU A 495 -17.39 -0.35 23.50
N LYS A 496 -17.39 -1.60 23.99
CA LYS A 496 -17.47 -1.92 25.42
C LYS A 496 -16.22 -1.50 26.18
N THR A 497 -15.04 -1.78 25.64
CA THR A 497 -13.74 -1.50 26.30
C THR A 497 -13.23 -0.09 26.03
N GLY A 498 -13.81 0.60 25.04
CA GLY A 498 -13.28 1.86 24.53
C GLY A 498 -11.96 1.71 23.76
N THR A 499 -11.57 0.48 23.41
CA THR A 499 -10.38 0.22 22.58
C THR A 499 -10.66 0.71 21.16
N ALA A 500 -9.78 1.56 20.62
CA ALA A 500 -9.88 2.02 19.25
C ALA A 500 -9.43 0.96 18.25
N LEU A 501 -9.87 1.09 16.99
CA LEU A 501 -9.37 0.28 15.88
C LEU A 501 -8.56 1.13 14.90
N GLU A 502 -7.42 0.59 14.48
CA GLU A 502 -6.54 1.23 13.51
C GLU A 502 -7.14 1.23 12.08
N ILE A 503 -6.93 2.33 11.38
CA ILE A 503 -6.94 2.42 9.92
C ILE A 503 -5.50 2.74 9.49
N ASN A 504 -4.80 1.70 9.11
CA ASN A 504 -3.39 1.67 8.76
C ASN A 504 -3.19 2.18 7.33
N GLY A 505 -2.32 3.16 7.18
CA GLY A 505 -2.04 3.85 5.92
C GLY A 505 -0.98 3.19 5.04
N ALA A 506 -0.33 2.12 5.51
CA ALA A 506 0.66 1.42 4.70
C ALA A 506 -0.03 0.78 3.49
N LEU A 507 0.35 1.17 2.26
CA LEU A 507 -0.24 0.65 1.02
C LEU A 507 -0.27 -0.89 0.92
N PRO A 508 0.72 -1.65 1.44
CA PRO A 508 0.65 -3.10 1.45
C PRO A 508 -0.42 -3.66 2.40
N ARG A 509 -0.89 -2.88 3.39
CA ARG A 509 -1.90 -3.28 4.38
C ARG A 509 -3.27 -2.67 4.09
N LEU A 510 -3.34 -1.33 4.06
CA LEU A 510 -4.56 -0.51 4.06
C LEU A 510 -5.64 -1.03 5.01
N ASP A 511 -5.26 -1.43 6.23
CA ASP A 511 -6.13 -2.22 7.11
C ASP A 511 -6.69 -1.36 8.24
N MET A 512 -7.99 -1.27 8.52
CA MET A 512 -9.10 -2.09 8.04
C MET A 512 -9.46 -1.93 6.55
N SER A 513 -9.90 -3.03 5.93
CA SER A 513 -10.45 -2.99 4.57
C SER A 513 -11.66 -2.07 4.45
N VAL A 514 -11.91 -1.54 3.26
CA VAL A 514 -13.09 -0.71 2.98
C VAL A 514 -14.39 -1.44 3.31
N GLU A 515 -14.46 -2.75 3.08
CA GLU A 515 -15.61 -3.59 3.40
C GLU A 515 -15.84 -3.67 4.91
N ALA A 516 -14.78 -3.90 5.69
CA ALA A 516 -14.85 -3.91 7.15
C ALA A 516 -15.21 -2.51 7.70
N LEU A 517 -14.65 -1.45 7.13
CA LEU A 517 -14.97 -0.07 7.48
C LEU A 517 -16.43 0.29 7.20
N ARG A 518 -16.99 -0.18 6.07
CA ARG A 518 -18.42 0.00 5.75
C ARG A 518 -19.33 -0.72 6.75
N GLN A 519 -18.96 -1.91 7.22
CA GLN A 519 -19.66 -2.60 8.30
C GLN A 519 -19.55 -1.84 9.63
N CYS A 520 -18.37 -1.27 9.91
CA CYS A 520 -18.12 -0.42 11.07
C CYS A 520 -18.87 0.92 11.00
N ARG A 521 -19.36 1.37 9.84
CA ARG A 521 -19.98 2.70 9.66
C ARG A 521 -21.16 2.96 10.59
N ALA A 522 -21.96 1.94 10.90
CA ALA A 522 -23.11 2.05 11.81
C ALA A 522 -22.75 1.92 13.31
N ARG A 523 -21.48 1.68 13.63
CA ARG A 523 -20.98 1.46 14.99
C ARG A 523 -20.42 2.74 15.61
N LYS A 524 -20.33 2.79 16.93
CA LYS A 524 -19.73 3.88 17.74
C LYS A 524 -18.29 3.56 18.15
N VAL A 525 -17.57 2.82 17.30
CA VAL A 525 -16.15 2.50 17.50
C VAL A 525 -15.30 3.75 17.21
N THR A 526 -14.35 4.04 18.09
CA THR A 526 -13.32 5.05 17.85
C THR A 526 -12.29 4.51 16.86
N LEU A 527 -11.93 5.31 15.87
CA LEU A 527 -10.98 4.95 14.81
C LEU A 527 -9.75 5.85 14.87
N VAL A 528 -8.59 5.32 14.53
CA VAL A 528 -7.31 6.06 14.52
C VAL A 528 -6.62 5.84 13.18
N LEU A 529 -6.21 6.92 12.52
CA LEU A 529 -5.50 6.86 11.24
C LEU A 529 -4.00 6.79 11.50
N THR A 530 -3.27 5.80 11.02
CA THR A 530 -1.84 5.66 11.33
C THR A 530 -0.99 5.43 10.09
N SER A 531 0.31 5.67 10.19
CA SER A 531 1.25 5.39 9.10
C SER A 531 1.83 3.97 9.14
N ASP A 532 2.01 3.40 10.35
CA ASP A 532 2.85 2.21 10.57
C ASP A 532 4.25 2.43 9.96
N ALA A 533 4.79 3.64 10.21
CA ALA A 533 6.03 4.10 9.62
C ALA A 533 7.23 3.38 10.24
N HIS A 534 8.06 2.80 9.39
CA HIS A 534 9.36 2.23 9.73
C HIS A 534 10.51 3.09 9.18
N HIS A 535 10.19 4.18 8.51
CA HIS A 535 11.14 5.20 8.07
C HIS A 535 10.44 6.56 8.17
N HIS A 536 11.15 7.64 8.53
CA HIS A 536 10.53 8.93 8.83
C HIS A 536 9.72 9.50 7.64
N ASP A 537 10.16 9.26 6.40
CA ASP A 537 9.43 9.67 5.19
C ASP A 537 8.10 8.93 4.99
N GLU A 538 7.84 7.85 5.73
CA GLU A 538 6.62 7.07 5.65
C GLU A 538 5.49 7.62 6.54
N LEU A 539 5.77 8.66 7.35
CA LEU A 539 4.74 9.34 8.15
C LEU A 539 3.63 9.95 7.28
N ASP A 540 3.87 10.11 5.97
CA ASP A 540 2.88 10.55 5.00
C ASP A 540 1.80 9.51 4.68
N ARG A 541 2.03 8.23 5.03
CA ARG A 541 1.07 7.14 4.84
C ARG A 541 -0.25 7.38 5.54
N VAL A 542 -0.30 8.21 6.58
CA VAL A 542 -1.56 8.65 7.20
C VAL A 542 -2.54 9.21 6.17
N ASP A 543 -2.07 9.85 5.10
CA ASP A 543 -2.94 10.38 4.03
C ASP A 543 -3.62 9.24 3.25
N ASN A 544 -3.01 8.07 3.18
CA ASN A 544 -3.64 6.87 2.62
C ASN A 544 -4.75 6.34 3.54
N ALA A 545 -4.52 6.37 4.86
CA ALA A 545 -5.54 5.99 5.84
C ALA A 545 -6.75 6.93 5.76
N VAL A 546 -6.53 8.24 5.59
CA VAL A 546 -7.58 9.23 5.30
C VAL A 546 -8.39 8.83 4.07
N ARG A 547 -7.73 8.59 2.93
CA ARG A 547 -8.41 8.19 1.68
C ARG A 547 -9.21 6.90 1.84
N ASN A 548 -8.68 5.93 2.59
CA ASN A 548 -9.34 4.66 2.85
C ASN A 548 -10.62 4.85 3.69
N ALA A 549 -10.54 5.69 4.74
CA ALA A 549 -11.68 6.05 5.58
C ALA A 549 -12.75 6.85 4.81
N GLU A 550 -12.35 7.81 3.97
CA GLU A 550 -13.27 8.56 3.11
C GLU A 550 -13.97 7.65 2.09
N ARG A 551 -13.23 6.74 1.44
CA ARG A 551 -13.78 5.71 0.53
C ARG A 551 -14.83 4.83 1.20
N ALA A 552 -14.73 4.62 2.51
CA ALA A 552 -15.70 3.88 3.32
C ALA A 552 -16.82 4.74 3.94
N TRP A 553 -16.83 6.05 3.70
CA TRP A 553 -17.79 7.01 4.23
C TRP A 553 -17.79 7.04 5.77
N ILE A 554 -16.60 6.98 6.37
CA ILE A 554 -16.44 7.10 7.80
C ILE A 554 -16.68 8.55 8.22
N ASP A 555 -17.55 8.73 9.21
CA ASP A 555 -17.77 10.03 9.86
C ASP A 555 -16.46 10.57 10.47
N PRO A 556 -15.99 11.77 10.07
CA PRO A 556 -14.82 12.41 10.65
C PRO A 556 -14.86 12.54 12.18
N ASP A 557 -16.05 12.65 12.79
CA ASP A 557 -16.18 12.77 14.24
C ASP A 557 -15.78 11.48 14.99
N ARG A 558 -15.64 10.35 14.30
CA ARG A 558 -15.16 9.10 14.89
C ARG A 558 -13.64 8.91 14.80
N ILE A 559 -12.94 9.81 14.10
CA ILE A 559 -11.49 9.76 13.94
C ILE A 559 -10.82 10.50 15.11
N ALA A 560 -10.15 9.77 16.00
CA ALA A 560 -9.55 10.36 17.21
C ALA A 560 -8.50 11.43 16.87
N ASN A 561 -7.62 11.15 15.91
CA ASN A 561 -6.45 11.97 15.58
C ASN A 561 -6.68 12.98 14.45
N ALA A 562 -7.93 13.21 14.03
CA ALA A 562 -8.32 14.32 13.14
C ALA A 562 -9.09 15.43 13.87
N GLY A 563 -9.13 15.39 15.21
CA GLY A 563 -9.79 16.39 16.07
C GLY A 563 -8.83 17.43 16.65
N THR A 564 -9.16 17.98 17.83
CA THR A 564 -8.27 18.91 18.56
C THR A 564 -7.24 18.14 19.41
N PRO A 565 -6.07 18.73 19.71
CA PRO A 565 -5.07 18.10 20.58
C PRO A 565 -5.61 17.71 21.95
N GLU A 566 -6.51 18.52 22.53
CA GLU A 566 -7.11 18.26 23.84
C GLU A 566 -8.00 17.02 23.80
N ARG A 567 -8.84 16.90 22.76
CA ARG A 567 -9.68 15.72 22.55
C ARG A 567 -8.83 14.46 22.33
N LEU A 568 -7.75 14.59 21.57
CA LEU A 568 -6.85 13.49 21.27
C LEU A 568 -6.12 13.00 22.53
N LEU A 569 -5.58 13.92 23.34
CA LEU A 569 -4.89 13.59 24.59
C LEU A 569 -5.84 13.10 25.69
N ALA A 570 -7.10 13.56 25.70
CA ALA A 570 -8.10 13.01 26.61
C ALA A 570 -8.38 11.54 26.27
N TRP A 571 -8.55 11.23 24.98
CA TRP A 571 -8.78 9.86 24.52
C TRP A 571 -7.64 8.89 24.89
N THR A 572 -6.37 9.31 24.82
CA THR A 572 -5.25 8.41 25.18
C THR A 572 -5.25 8.03 26.67
N ARG A 573 -5.78 8.89 27.53
CA ARG A 573 -5.81 8.71 28.99
C ARG A 573 -7.03 7.92 29.47
N GLU A 574 -8.15 8.03 28.78
CA GLU A 574 -9.42 7.41 29.17
C GLU A 574 -9.59 6.03 28.53
N LYS A 575 -9.42 4.95 29.30
CA LYS A 575 -9.99 3.65 28.95
C LYS A 575 -11.30 3.46 29.70
N ARG A 576 -12.39 3.11 28.99
CA ARG A 576 -13.66 2.77 29.64
C ARG A 576 -13.43 1.52 30.49
N ALA A 577 -13.70 1.63 31.79
CA ALA A 577 -13.61 0.48 32.67
C ALA A 577 -14.56 -0.61 32.17
N SER A 578 -14.03 -1.80 31.93
CA SER A 578 -14.82 -2.98 31.60
C SER A 578 -15.79 -3.25 32.76
N VAL A 579 -17.09 -3.06 32.53
CA VAL A 579 -18.15 -3.52 33.47
C VAL A 579 -18.23 -5.04 33.44
#